data_AF-A0A5S3VS15-F1
#
_entry.id   AF-A0A5S3VS15-F1
#
_cell.length_a   1.000
_cell.length_b   1.000
_cell.length_c   1.000
_cell.angle_alpha   90.00
_cell.angle_beta   90.00
_cell.angle_gamma   90.00
#
_symmetry.space_group_name_H-M   'P 1'
#
loop_
_entity.id
_entity.type
_entity.pdbx_description
1 polymer ?
#
loop_
_entity_poly.entity_id
_entity_poly.type
_entity_poly.pdbx_seq_one_letter_code
_entity_poly.pdbx_strand_id
1 'polypeptide(L)' 'MNNEFTFTIKSIRLDENYHPSNSTRITTNFANLARGESRQQNLRNALKRIDNRF' A
#
# COMPACT_ATOMS: atom_id res chain seq x y z
N MET A 1 -3.38 -5.69 35.62
CA MET A 1 -2.45 -5.12 34.61
C MET A 1 -3.20 -5.09 33.29
N ASN A 2 -3.61 -3.92 32.83
CA ASN A 2 -4.24 -3.76 31.51
C ASN A 2 -3.11 -3.69 30.48
N ASN A 3 -2.96 -4.73 29.66
CA ASN A 3 -2.14 -4.65 28.46
C ASN A 3 -2.93 -3.86 27.41
N GLU A 4 -2.88 -2.53 27.48
CA GLU A 4 -3.39 -1.70 26.40
C GLU A 4 -2.58 -1.99 25.13
N PHE A 5 -3.27 -2.40 24.07
CA PHE A 5 -2.65 -2.62 22.77
C PHE A 5 -2.05 -1.30 22.29
N THR A 6 -0.72 -1.19 22.36
CA THR A 6 0.00 -0.04 21.82
C THR A 6 0.18 -0.26 20.32
N PHE A 7 -0.29 0.70 19.51
CA PHE A 7 -0.07 0.69 18.07
C PHE A 7 0.48 2.04 17.60
N THR A 8 1.13 2.02 16.45
CA THR A 8 1.64 3.23 15.79
C THR A 8 1.08 3.28 14.38
N ILE A 9 0.50 4.41 14.01
CA ILE A 9 0.05 4.67 12.65
C ILE A 9 1.21 5.29 11.88
N LYS A 10 1.49 4.74 10.70
CA LYS A 10 2.43 5.32 9.72
C LYS A 10 1.67 5.66 8.46
N SER A 11 1.88 6.87 7.95
CA SER A 11 1.32 7.33 6.69
C SER A 11 2.42 7.43 5.66
N ILE A 12 2.18 6.87 4.49
CA ILE A 12 3.06 6.94 3.33
C ILE A 12 2.22 7.29 2.11
N ARG A 13 2.78 8.08 1.21
CA ARG A 13 2.08 8.52 0.01
C ARG A 13 1.83 7.31 -0.90
N LEU A 14 0.59 7.17 -1.36
CA LEU A 14 0.24 6.21 -2.40
C LEU A 14 0.40 6.88 -3.77
N ASP A 15 1.51 6.60 -4.44
CA ASP A 15 1.77 6.99 -5.82
C ASP A 15 2.42 5.83 -6.60
N GLU A 16 2.85 6.06 -7.84
CA GLU A 16 3.49 5.02 -8.66
C GLU A 16 4.82 4.50 -8.11
N ASN A 17 5.43 5.21 -7.17
CA ASN A 17 6.68 4.84 -6.51
C ASN A 17 6.44 4.24 -5.12
N TYR A 18 5.18 4.10 -4.69
CA TYR A 18 4.82 3.45 -3.44
C TYR A 18 5.47 2.06 -3.35
N HIS A 19 6.19 1.84 -2.24
CA HIS A 19 6.81 0.58 -1.93
C HIS A 19 6.49 0.21 -0.47
N PRO A 20 5.79 -0.91 -0.23
CA PRO A 20 5.50 -1.35 1.12
C PRO A 20 6.78 -1.80 1.82
N SER A 21 6.84 -1.67 3.15
CA SER A 21 7.95 -2.26 3.91
C SER A 21 7.98 -3.78 3.75
N ASN A 22 9.16 -4.39 3.91
CA ASN A 22 9.29 -5.86 3.87
C ASN A 22 8.41 -6.55 4.93
N SER A 23 8.16 -5.89 6.07
CA SER A 23 7.28 -6.35 7.14
C SER A 23 5.78 -6.15 6.88
N THR A 24 5.39 -5.44 5.81
CA THR A 24 3.98 -5.19 5.51
C THR A 24 3.30 -6.49 5.08
N ARG A 25 2.31 -6.94 5.87
CA ARG A 25 1.51 -8.14 5.59
C ARG A 25 0.94 -8.10 4.16
N ILE A 26 1.26 -9.15 3.40
CA ILE A 26 0.94 -9.28 1.97
C ILE A 26 -0.58 -9.32 1.72
N THR A 27 -1.38 -9.72 2.71
CA THR A 27 -2.85 -9.82 2.57
C THR A 27 -3.58 -8.48 2.40
N THR A 28 -2.87 -7.35 2.28
CA THR A 28 -3.50 -6.06 1.93
C THR A 28 -3.41 -5.79 0.43
N ASN A 29 -4.55 -5.57 -0.22
CA ASN A 29 -4.68 -5.44 -1.68
C ASN A 29 -3.68 -4.45 -2.31
N PHE A 30 -3.40 -3.31 -1.68
CA PHE A 30 -2.42 -2.33 -2.18
C PHE A 30 -0.97 -2.81 -2.05
N ALA A 31 -0.64 -3.59 -1.02
CA ALA A 31 0.70 -4.15 -0.86
C ALA A 31 0.99 -5.26 -1.88
N ASN A 32 -0.05 -5.91 -2.43
CA ASN A 32 0.08 -6.87 -3.53
C ASN A 32 0.34 -6.18 -4.86
N LEU A 33 -0.37 -5.09 -5.14
CA LEU A 33 -0.14 -4.29 -6.36
C LEU A 33 1.28 -3.69 -6.39
N ALA A 34 1.84 -3.42 -5.22
CA ALA A 34 3.09 -2.70 -5.04
C ALA A 34 4.36 -3.58 -4.99
N ARG A 35 4.31 -4.83 -5.47
CA ARG A 35 5.47 -5.76 -5.46
C ARG A 35 5.75 -6.36 -6.84
N GLY A 36 6.98 -6.87 -7.01
CA GLY A 36 7.46 -7.48 -8.25
C GLY A 36 7.85 -6.47 -9.33
N GLU A 37 8.34 -6.98 -10.46
CA GLU A 37 8.83 -6.17 -11.58
C GLU A 37 7.76 -5.24 -12.16
N SER A 38 6.50 -5.70 -12.20
CA SER A 38 5.37 -4.91 -12.73
C SER A 38 4.79 -3.89 -11.74
N ARG A 39 5.44 -3.65 -10.59
CA ARG A 39 4.98 -2.77 -9.51
C ARG A 39 4.45 -1.42 -10.01
N GLN A 40 5.29 -0.66 -10.72
CA GLN A 40 4.94 0.70 -11.14
C GLN A 40 3.73 0.69 -12.08
N GLN A 41 3.67 -0.26 -13.01
CA GLN A 41 2.54 -0.38 -13.94
C GLN A 41 1.24 -0.70 -13.20
N ASN A 42 1.28 -1.61 -12.22
CA ASN A 42 0.13 -1.97 -11.41
C ASN A 42 -0.39 -0.77 -10.61
N LEU A 43 0.52 0.01 -10.01
CA LEU A 43 0.17 1.21 -9.25
C LEU A 43 -0.43 2.30 -10.15
N ARG A 44 0.16 2.57 -11.33
CA ARG A 44 -0.40 3.51 -12.32
C ARG A 44 -1.81 3.12 -12.75
N ASN A 45 -2.03 1.84 -13.04
CA ASN A 45 -3.34 1.33 -13.44
C ASN A 45 -4.37 1.50 -12.32
N ALA A 46 -3.96 1.29 -11.06
CA ALA A 46 -4.83 1.49 -9.91
C ALA A 46 -5.17 2.97 -9.69
N LEU A 47 -4.19 3.87 -9.76
CA LEU A 47 -4.39 5.32 -9.62
C LEU A 47 -5.30 5.85 -10.72
N LYS A 48 -5.05 5.48 -11.99
CA LYS A 48 -5.93 5.86 -13.11
C LYS A 48 -7.36 5.38 -12.92
N ARG A 49 -7.57 4.20 -12.33
CA ARG A 49 -8.92 3.68 -11.99
C ARG A 49 -9.60 4.43 -10.85
N ILE A 50 -8.82 5.06 -9.96
CA ILE A 50 -9.33 5.94 -8.91
C ILE A 50 -9.72 7.26 -9.57
N ASP A 51 -8.80 7.89 -10.29
CA ASP A 51 -9.02 9.18 -10.96
C ASP A 51 -10.20 9.15 -11.94
N ASN A 52 -10.43 8.02 -12.63
CA ASN A 52 -11.55 7.87 -13.56
C ASN A 52 -12.91 7.59 -12.89
N ARG A 53 -12.93 7.37 -11.57
CA ARG A 53 -14.16 7.04 -10.80
C ARG A 53 -14.65 8.19 -9.92
N PHE A 54 -13.87 9.26 -9.82
CA PHE A 54 -14.21 10.49 -9.14
C PHE A 54 -14.34 11.62 -10.17
#